data_AF-A0A1X7S0P1-F1
#
_entry.id   AF-A0A1X7S0P1-F1
#
_cell.length_a   1.000
_cell.length_b   1.000
_cell.length_c   1.000
_cell.angle_alpha   90.00
_cell.angle_beta   90.00
_cell.angle_gamma   90.00
#
_symmetry.space_group_name_H-M   'P 1'
#
loop_
_entity.id
_entity.type
_entity.pdbx_description
1 polymer ?
#
loop_
_entity_poly.entity_id
_entity_poly.type
_entity_poly.pdbx_seq_one_letter_code
_entity_poly.pdbx_strand_id
1 'polypeptide(L)'
;MLCCLKRATALLPSVGIGKRTVATLTRLPHIDRPFEEERAPDYYPKHFCQINPGDVVADGRYSVISKLGWGCSSTVWLAEDLHRRFWQSPQYVSIKFNNCDVDRESIEQEMALQKRVSTADRAHRGFELVRRIKDSFLHVSADGTHLCLVHEPLRETLEVYRRRFTGGIPIPILKVYSKLLLTALDFLHSECNIIHTDLKLDNILMKFEDTSVLRDAARQLQHSEMMFKDDSVRRVYQSCSDFGPLRAYTSVPTIADFGLAVHASAGAHPIQPNAYRAPEVLLGWGWSSSADIWNLGNVLWNLASGVDLFTRIFSPRGNYDAKRHLAQMSSILGPPDATLIRQQSHNGWKWSPAVENDDGELCDDASSYYKGPHFSYETGAFLHPQLVPLPQSLQDLACFMDAKDRAGFATAAVEAAVEHVPELKDRVDSAVVNGNPHPTGSDPLHVSGAIGKGSVKNRNRVTSYHAYPDGTVVFSDKKLPRLRVTASGVEVLATGGPTATASSSRHENTGSRLSQQDKQPGTVPPGWAYDGSANMYKFWDGRKWDLWQYTATVPGGIRWDGTKWVKREQ
;
A
#
# COMPACT_ATOMS: atom_id res chain seq x y z
N MET A 1 -69.10 0.39 -2.33
CA MET A 1 -67.63 0.51 -2.24
C MET A 1 -66.91 -0.81 -1.96
N LEU A 2 -67.47 -1.80 -1.24
CA LEU A 2 -66.81 -3.11 -1.05
C LEU A 2 -66.86 -4.10 -2.24
N CYS A 3 -67.69 -3.86 -3.26
CA CYS A 3 -67.71 -4.70 -4.47
C CYS A 3 -66.63 -4.34 -5.51
N CYS A 4 -66.06 -3.13 -5.46
CA CYS A 4 -65.04 -2.69 -6.43
C CYS A 4 -63.63 -3.20 -6.10
N LEU A 5 -63.34 -3.54 -4.83
CA LEU A 5 -62.04 -4.11 -4.44
C LEU A 5 -61.87 -5.59 -4.81
N LYS A 6 -62.96 -6.34 -5.06
CA LYS A 6 -62.87 -7.78 -5.42
C LYS A 6 -62.64 -8.03 -6.91
N ARG A 7 -62.76 -7.02 -7.78
CA ARG A 7 -62.51 -7.17 -9.23
C ARG A 7 -61.12 -6.69 -9.69
N ALA A 8 -60.36 -5.98 -8.85
CA ALA A 8 -59.00 -5.56 -9.17
C ALA A 8 -57.93 -6.64 -8.92
N THR A 9 -58.26 -7.71 -8.18
CA THR A 9 -57.36 -8.84 -7.88
C THR A 9 -57.31 -9.92 -8.96
N ALA A 10 -58.13 -9.82 -10.02
CA ALA A 10 -58.25 -10.84 -11.07
C ALA A 10 -57.52 -10.49 -12.39
N LEU A 11 -56.76 -9.39 -12.44
CA LEU A 11 -56.01 -8.95 -13.64
C LEU A 11 -54.55 -8.58 -13.36
N LEU A 12 -54.00 -8.98 -12.21
CA LEU A 12 -52.56 -9.00 -12.06
C LEU A 12 -52.06 -10.28 -12.72
N PRO A 13 -51.14 -10.21 -13.72
CA PRO A 13 -50.42 -11.39 -14.14
C PRO A 13 -49.86 -12.03 -12.88
N SER A 14 -49.95 -13.35 -12.78
CA SER A 14 -49.09 -14.09 -11.86
C SER A 14 -47.66 -13.69 -12.20
N VAL A 15 -47.12 -12.70 -11.49
CA VAL A 15 -45.69 -12.44 -11.43
C VAL A 15 -45.18 -13.68 -10.73
N GLY A 16 -44.86 -14.69 -11.53
CA GLY A 16 -44.07 -15.81 -11.06
C GLY A 16 -42.91 -15.19 -10.31
N ILE A 17 -42.72 -15.63 -9.07
CA ILE A 17 -41.46 -15.42 -8.35
C ILE A 17 -40.41 -15.90 -9.34
N GLY A 18 -39.77 -14.95 -10.03
CA GLY A 18 -38.78 -15.27 -11.04
C GLY A 18 -37.77 -16.16 -10.34
N LYS A 19 -37.56 -17.37 -10.84
CA LYS A 19 -36.45 -18.21 -10.38
C LYS A 19 -35.22 -17.31 -10.43
N ARG A 20 -34.71 -16.91 -9.26
CA ARG A 20 -33.49 -16.11 -9.17
C ARG A 20 -32.44 -16.88 -9.96
N THR A 21 -31.97 -16.27 -11.04
CA THR A 21 -30.99 -16.89 -11.91
C THR A 21 -29.70 -17.00 -11.10
N VAL A 22 -29.29 -18.23 -10.80
CA VAL A 22 -28.02 -18.51 -10.13
C VAL A 22 -26.94 -18.46 -11.21
N ALA A 23 -25.76 -17.96 -10.85
CA ALA A 23 -24.58 -17.99 -11.70
C ALA A 23 -24.38 -19.40 -12.29
N THR A 24 -24.11 -19.47 -13.59
CA THR A 24 -23.78 -20.75 -14.24
C THR A 24 -22.46 -21.26 -13.69
N LEU A 25 -22.41 -22.52 -13.25
CA LEU A 25 -21.21 -23.11 -12.66
C LEU A 25 -20.43 -23.91 -13.71
N THR A 26 -19.17 -23.57 -13.91
CA THR A 26 -18.30 -24.24 -14.87
C THR A 26 -17.16 -24.94 -14.14
N ARG A 27 -17.11 -26.28 -14.23
CA ARG A 27 -16.04 -27.07 -13.63
C ARG A 27 -14.76 -26.88 -14.45
N LEU A 28 -13.67 -26.53 -13.78
CA LEU A 28 -12.34 -26.49 -14.39
C LEU A 28 -11.91 -27.90 -14.83
N PRO A 29 -11.20 -28.05 -15.97
CA PRO A 29 -10.59 -29.32 -16.34
C PRO A 29 -9.66 -29.80 -15.21
N HIS A 30 -9.42 -31.10 -15.08
CA HIS A 30 -8.65 -31.66 -13.96
C HIS A 30 -7.32 -30.90 -13.75
N ILE A 31 -7.19 -30.23 -12.61
CA ILE A 31 -6.00 -29.45 -12.24
C ILE A 31 -5.32 -30.14 -11.07
N ASP A 32 -4.16 -30.77 -11.31
CA ASP A 32 -3.40 -31.50 -10.28
C ASP A 32 -2.65 -30.57 -9.31
N ARG A 33 -2.53 -29.28 -9.64
CA ARG A 33 -1.89 -28.27 -8.79
C ARG A 33 -2.87 -27.63 -7.79
N PRO A 34 -2.36 -27.11 -6.67
CA PRO A 34 -3.14 -26.30 -5.73
C PRO A 34 -3.83 -25.10 -6.40
N PHE A 35 -5.13 -24.95 -6.14
CA PHE A 35 -6.00 -23.90 -6.65
C PHE A 35 -6.59 -23.08 -5.48
N GLU A 36 -6.52 -21.75 -5.58
CA GLU A 36 -7.04 -20.83 -4.56
C GLU A 36 -6.56 -21.23 -3.15
N GLU A 37 -7.45 -21.42 -2.17
CA GLU A 37 -7.15 -21.74 -0.76
C GLU A 37 -6.33 -23.00 -0.56
N GLU A 38 -6.29 -23.91 -1.53
CA GLU A 38 -5.40 -25.08 -1.49
C GLU A 38 -3.91 -24.68 -1.47
N ARG A 39 -3.59 -23.43 -1.81
CA ARG A 39 -2.23 -22.88 -1.77
C ARG A 39 -1.83 -22.38 -0.39
N ALA A 40 -2.77 -22.29 0.56
CA ALA A 40 -2.44 -21.89 1.92
C ALA A 40 -1.49 -22.90 2.56
N PRO A 41 -0.46 -22.45 3.30
CA PRO A 41 0.26 -23.31 4.23
C PRO A 41 -0.75 -23.97 5.17
N ASP A 42 -0.58 -25.26 5.44
CA ASP A 42 -1.44 -26.05 6.33
C ASP A 42 -2.91 -26.15 5.89
N TYR A 43 -3.17 -25.98 4.59
CA TYR A 43 -4.51 -26.17 4.04
C TYR A 43 -5.05 -27.58 4.37
N TYR A 44 -6.13 -27.61 5.14
CA TYR A 44 -6.91 -28.81 5.37
C TYR A 44 -8.36 -28.61 4.91
N PRO A 45 -8.85 -29.33 3.88
CA PRO A 45 -10.14 -29.06 3.24
C PRO A 45 -11.34 -28.96 4.17
N LYS A 46 -11.35 -29.77 5.25
CA LYS A 46 -12.45 -29.84 6.21
C LYS A 46 -12.47 -28.68 7.20
N HIS A 47 -11.34 -27.98 7.39
CA HIS A 47 -11.33 -26.80 8.26
C HIS A 47 -12.10 -25.64 7.60
N PHE A 48 -12.05 -25.53 6.29
CA PHE A 48 -12.68 -24.45 5.55
C PHE A 48 -14.19 -24.66 5.40
N CYS A 49 -14.98 -23.60 5.55
CA CYS A 49 -16.43 -23.67 5.32
C CYS A 49 -16.75 -23.97 3.84
N GLN A 50 -17.61 -24.97 3.58
CA GLN A 50 -18.14 -25.21 2.24
C GLN A 50 -19.35 -24.30 2.01
N ILE A 51 -19.21 -23.36 1.07
CA ILE A 51 -20.27 -22.44 0.65
C ILE A 51 -20.36 -22.47 -0.88
N ASN A 52 -21.58 -22.38 -1.41
CA ASN A 52 -21.87 -22.33 -2.83
C ASN A 52 -22.58 -21.03 -3.21
N PRO A 53 -22.35 -20.50 -4.43
CA PRO A 53 -23.19 -19.47 -5.01
C PRO A 53 -24.67 -19.85 -4.96
N GLY A 54 -25.51 -18.95 -4.47
CA GLY A 54 -26.94 -19.15 -4.28
C GLY A 54 -27.35 -19.64 -2.88
N ASP A 55 -26.41 -20.12 -2.06
CA ASP A 55 -26.71 -20.51 -0.67
C ASP A 55 -27.29 -19.32 0.11
N VAL A 56 -28.24 -19.59 1.00
CA VAL A 56 -28.83 -18.58 1.88
C VAL A 56 -28.47 -18.90 3.32
N VAL A 57 -27.79 -17.96 3.98
CA VAL A 57 -27.20 -18.11 5.33
C VAL A 57 -27.78 -17.10 6.32
N ALA A 58 -27.44 -17.27 7.61
CA ALA A 58 -27.94 -16.47 8.73
C ALA A 58 -29.47 -16.39 8.76
N ASP A 59 -30.11 -17.56 8.93
CA ASP A 59 -31.58 -17.70 9.05
C ASP A 59 -32.37 -17.05 7.90
N GLY A 60 -31.86 -17.17 6.67
CA GLY A 60 -32.53 -16.66 5.48
C GLY A 60 -32.16 -15.22 5.10
N ARG A 61 -31.23 -14.58 5.81
CA ARG A 61 -30.91 -13.17 5.61
C ARG A 61 -29.98 -12.90 4.43
N TYR A 62 -28.92 -13.68 4.24
CA TYR A 62 -27.90 -13.37 3.25
C TYR A 62 -27.85 -14.41 2.14
N SER A 63 -28.01 -13.98 0.88
CA SER A 63 -27.83 -14.86 -0.29
C SER A 63 -26.43 -14.68 -0.87
N VAL A 64 -25.64 -15.75 -0.90
CA VAL A 64 -24.28 -15.76 -1.40
C VAL A 64 -24.27 -15.60 -2.92
N ILE A 65 -23.45 -14.68 -3.44
CA ILE A 65 -23.33 -14.37 -4.86
C ILE A 65 -22.07 -14.99 -5.45
N SER A 66 -20.90 -14.60 -4.94
CA SER A 66 -19.62 -15.00 -5.53
C SER A 66 -18.50 -14.88 -4.50
N LYS A 67 -17.43 -15.63 -4.70
CA LYS A 67 -16.26 -15.58 -3.83
C LYS A 67 -15.40 -14.37 -4.19
N LEU A 68 -14.96 -13.61 -3.19
CA LEU A 68 -14.11 -12.43 -3.37
C LEU A 68 -12.64 -12.72 -3.10
N GLY A 69 -12.35 -13.67 -2.20
CA GLY A 69 -10.99 -14.01 -1.83
C GLY A 69 -10.93 -15.09 -0.77
N TRP A 70 -9.72 -15.38 -0.31
CA TRP A 70 -9.42 -16.37 0.72
C TRP A 70 -8.10 -16.00 1.42
N GLY A 71 -7.90 -16.58 2.59
CA GLY A 71 -6.64 -16.55 3.34
C GLY A 71 -6.36 -17.92 3.97
N CYS A 72 -5.36 -18.00 4.85
CA CYS A 72 -4.97 -19.28 5.46
C CYS A 72 -6.07 -19.90 6.34
N SER A 73 -6.96 -19.08 6.89
CA SER A 73 -7.97 -19.51 7.87
C SER A 73 -9.41 -19.12 7.50
N SER A 74 -9.67 -18.66 6.27
CA SER A 74 -11.03 -18.24 5.89
C SER A 74 -11.22 -18.09 4.38
N THR A 75 -12.50 -18.04 3.97
CA THR A 75 -12.90 -17.54 2.65
C THR A 75 -13.81 -16.33 2.78
N VAL A 76 -13.76 -15.40 1.82
CA VAL A 76 -14.57 -14.18 1.82
C VAL A 76 -15.47 -14.17 0.59
N TRP A 77 -16.76 -13.91 0.81
CA TRP A 77 -17.79 -13.98 -0.23
C TRP A 77 -18.63 -12.72 -0.28
N LEU A 78 -19.03 -12.31 -1.48
CA LEU A 78 -20.06 -11.30 -1.71
C LEU A 78 -21.43 -11.93 -1.50
N ALA A 79 -22.32 -11.24 -0.79
CA ALA A 79 -23.69 -11.65 -0.58
C ALA A 79 -24.67 -10.46 -0.67
N GLU A 80 -25.93 -10.75 -0.98
CA GLU A 80 -27.04 -9.80 -0.93
C GLU A 80 -27.80 -9.93 0.39
N ASP A 81 -28.08 -8.81 1.08
CA ASP A 81 -28.95 -8.76 2.25
C ASP A 81 -30.43 -8.76 1.82
N LEU A 82 -31.12 -9.86 2.12
CA LEU A 82 -32.50 -10.12 1.73
C LEU A 82 -33.54 -9.47 2.65
N HIS A 83 -33.14 -8.92 3.81
CA HIS A 83 -34.06 -8.23 4.72
C HIS A 83 -34.44 -6.81 4.24
N ARG A 84 -33.91 -6.40 3.09
CA ARG A 84 -34.29 -5.15 2.42
C ARG A 84 -35.72 -5.24 1.89
N ARG A 85 -36.48 -4.16 2.04
CA ARG A 85 -37.83 -4.06 1.45
C ARG A 85 -37.75 -3.92 -0.06
N PHE A 86 -38.75 -4.41 -0.81
CA PHE A 86 -38.70 -4.49 -2.29
C PHE A 86 -38.48 -3.15 -3.01
N TRP A 87 -38.80 -2.02 -2.36
CA TRP A 87 -38.62 -0.67 -2.91
C TRP A 87 -37.27 -0.03 -2.56
N GLN A 88 -36.48 -0.67 -1.70
CA GLN A 88 -35.14 -0.21 -1.38
C GLN A 88 -34.15 -0.78 -2.40
N SER A 89 -33.09 -0.04 -2.69
CA SER A 89 -32.00 -0.58 -3.51
C SER A 89 -31.39 -1.82 -2.83
N PRO A 90 -30.98 -2.84 -3.61
CA PRO A 90 -30.25 -3.98 -3.08
C PRO A 90 -29.07 -3.54 -2.23
N GLN A 91 -28.83 -4.23 -1.13
CA GLN A 91 -27.64 -4.03 -0.30
C GLN A 91 -26.76 -5.26 -0.38
N TYR A 92 -25.48 -5.00 -0.64
CA TYR A 92 -24.47 -6.03 -0.66
C TYR A 92 -23.60 -5.98 0.59
N VAL A 93 -23.18 -7.15 1.03
CA VAL A 93 -22.28 -7.38 2.15
C VAL A 93 -21.17 -8.32 1.73
N SER A 94 -20.05 -8.29 2.44
CA SER A 94 -19.01 -9.30 2.31
C SER A 94 -18.98 -10.13 3.58
N ILE A 95 -19.07 -11.45 3.45
CA ILE A 95 -19.09 -12.40 4.55
C ILE A 95 -17.77 -13.15 4.57
N LYS A 96 -17.02 -13.03 5.67
CA LYS A 96 -15.84 -13.85 5.95
C LYS A 96 -16.31 -15.11 6.68
N PHE A 97 -16.13 -16.27 6.07
CA PHE A 97 -16.37 -17.57 6.67
C PHE A 97 -15.04 -18.10 7.20
N ASN A 98 -14.85 -18.05 8.52
CA ASN A 98 -13.65 -18.56 9.16
C ASN A 98 -13.64 -20.09 9.20
N ASN A 99 -12.46 -20.67 9.35
CA ASN A 99 -12.33 -22.11 9.54
C ASN A 99 -12.96 -22.58 10.87
N CYS A 100 -13.22 -23.89 10.96
CA CYS A 100 -13.82 -24.51 12.15
C CYS A 100 -12.82 -25.18 13.10
N ASP A 101 -11.51 -25.16 12.79
CA ASP A 101 -10.42 -25.70 13.62
C ASP A 101 -9.97 -24.73 14.71
N VAL A 102 -10.91 -23.92 15.20
CA VAL A 102 -10.66 -22.85 16.15
C VAL A 102 -11.48 -23.12 17.39
N ASP A 103 -10.88 -22.98 18.56
CA ASP A 103 -11.60 -23.13 19.82
C ASP A 103 -12.60 -21.98 20.05
N ARG A 104 -13.51 -22.23 20.99
CA ARG A 104 -14.57 -21.27 21.32
C ARG A 104 -14.02 -19.97 21.92
N GLU A 105 -12.92 -20.05 22.67
CA GLU A 105 -12.30 -18.88 23.31
C GLU A 105 -11.75 -17.91 22.27
N SER A 106 -11.05 -18.43 21.26
CA SER A 106 -10.52 -17.66 20.13
C SER A 106 -11.63 -17.02 19.29
N ILE A 107 -12.74 -17.74 19.06
CA ILE A 107 -13.94 -17.19 18.40
C ILE A 107 -14.51 -16.02 19.22
N GLU A 108 -14.67 -16.20 20.53
CA GLU A 108 -15.19 -15.15 21.43
C GLU A 108 -14.25 -13.94 21.49
N GLN A 109 -12.94 -14.17 21.48
CA GLN A 109 -11.92 -13.13 21.44
C GLN A 109 -11.95 -12.32 20.13
N GLU A 110 -11.97 -12.98 18.96
CA GLU A 110 -12.05 -12.30 17.66
C GLU A 110 -13.35 -11.46 17.57
N MET A 111 -14.48 -12.03 18.00
CA MET A 111 -15.75 -11.31 18.07
C MET A 111 -15.68 -10.10 19.00
N ALA A 112 -15.04 -10.22 20.17
CA ALA A 112 -14.91 -9.13 21.13
C ALA A 112 -14.08 -7.97 20.57
N LEU A 113 -12.95 -8.25 19.90
CA LEU A 113 -12.11 -7.25 19.24
C LEU A 113 -12.88 -6.52 18.13
N GLN A 114 -13.54 -7.27 17.26
CA GLN A 114 -14.33 -6.71 16.16
C GLN A 114 -15.49 -5.84 16.65
N LYS A 115 -16.17 -6.28 17.72
CA LYS A 115 -17.22 -5.49 18.38
C LYS A 115 -16.65 -4.22 18.98
N ARG A 116 -15.48 -4.29 19.63
CA ARG A 116 -14.80 -3.13 20.21
C ARG A 116 -14.50 -2.05 19.18
N VAL A 117 -13.97 -2.44 18.01
CA VAL A 117 -13.74 -1.52 16.87
C VAL A 117 -15.04 -0.87 16.42
N SER A 118 -16.14 -1.63 16.38
CA SER A 118 -17.43 -1.17 15.87
C SER A 118 -18.20 -0.26 16.83
N THR A 119 -17.92 -0.34 18.14
CA THR A 119 -18.61 0.44 19.19
C THR A 119 -17.74 1.51 19.85
N ALA A 120 -16.47 1.66 19.45
CA ALA A 120 -15.58 2.72 19.93
C ALA A 120 -16.07 4.13 19.52
N ASP A 121 -15.36 5.18 19.98
CA ASP A 121 -15.74 6.56 19.72
C ASP A 121 -15.82 6.86 18.21
N ARG A 122 -17.02 7.23 17.79
CA ARG A 122 -17.35 7.56 16.40
C ARG A 122 -16.89 8.96 16.01
N ALA A 123 -16.57 9.81 16.98
CA ALA A 123 -16.04 11.15 16.73
C ALA A 123 -14.58 11.11 16.27
N HIS A 124 -13.84 10.05 16.60
CA HIS A 124 -12.47 9.87 16.18
C HIS A 124 -12.38 9.70 14.65
N ARG A 125 -11.52 10.48 14.00
CA ARG A 125 -11.42 10.53 12.52
C ARG A 125 -10.99 9.20 11.90
N GLY A 126 -10.30 8.36 12.67
CA GLY A 126 -9.87 7.02 12.25
C GLY A 126 -10.99 5.98 12.23
N PHE A 127 -12.15 6.26 12.86
CA PHE A 127 -13.28 5.33 12.94
C PHE A 127 -13.76 4.83 11.56
N GLU A 128 -13.75 5.69 10.55
CA GLU A 128 -14.17 5.35 9.18
C GLU A 128 -13.04 4.75 8.32
N LEU A 129 -11.81 4.72 8.84
CA LEU A 129 -10.61 4.21 8.15
C LEU A 129 -10.24 2.78 8.59
N VAL A 130 -11.07 2.18 9.44
CA VAL A 130 -10.91 0.84 9.96
C VAL A 130 -12.18 0.05 9.65
N ARG A 131 -12.01 -1.17 9.14
CA ARG A 131 -13.13 -2.01 8.71
C ARG A 131 -13.91 -2.47 9.93
N ARG A 132 -15.23 -2.33 9.88
CA ARG A 132 -16.14 -2.66 10.97
C ARG A 132 -17.04 -3.83 10.61
N ILE A 133 -17.39 -4.61 11.62
CA ILE A 133 -18.44 -5.63 11.48
C ILE A 133 -19.81 -4.96 11.46
N LYS A 134 -20.67 -5.45 10.59
CA LYS A 134 -22.10 -5.07 10.50
C LYS A 134 -22.98 -6.08 11.23
N ASP A 135 -22.58 -7.34 11.19
CA ASP A 135 -23.29 -8.48 11.74
C ASP A 135 -22.32 -9.65 11.92
N SER A 136 -22.70 -10.64 12.71
CA SER A 136 -21.92 -11.86 12.93
C SER A 136 -22.84 -13.01 13.30
N PHE A 137 -22.56 -14.21 12.80
CA PHE A 137 -23.34 -15.41 13.10
C PHE A 137 -22.44 -16.65 13.11
N LEU A 138 -22.93 -17.73 13.70
CA LEU A 138 -22.29 -19.04 13.63
C LEU A 138 -22.97 -19.87 12.54
N HIS A 139 -22.18 -20.44 11.63
CA HIS A 139 -22.67 -21.33 10.60
C HIS A 139 -22.23 -22.76 10.89
N VAL A 140 -23.18 -23.68 11.01
CA VAL A 140 -22.88 -25.10 11.27
C VAL A 140 -22.84 -25.84 9.94
N SER A 141 -21.68 -26.38 9.62
CA SER A 141 -21.45 -27.26 8.45
C SER A 141 -21.34 -28.72 8.90
N ALA A 142 -21.11 -29.63 7.95
CA ALA A 142 -20.84 -31.04 8.25
C ALA A 142 -19.50 -31.25 8.97
N ASP A 143 -18.53 -30.35 8.76
CA ASP A 143 -17.17 -30.49 9.28
C ASP A 143 -16.96 -29.73 10.60
N GLY A 144 -17.82 -28.75 10.92
CA GLY A 144 -17.75 -28.02 12.18
C GLY A 144 -18.58 -26.74 12.22
N THR A 145 -18.33 -25.92 13.26
CA THR A 145 -18.96 -24.60 13.40
C THR A 145 -18.01 -23.52 12.97
N HIS A 146 -18.49 -22.60 12.12
CA HIS A 146 -17.71 -21.53 11.52
C HIS A 146 -18.19 -20.17 12.03
N LEU A 147 -17.28 -19.35 12.58
CA LEU A 147 -17.55 -17.94 12.85
C LEU A 147 -17.66 -17.17 11.53
N CYS A 148 -18.81 -16.57 11.27
CA CYS A 148 -19.08 -15.79 10.07
C CYS A 148 -19.18 -14.30 10.41
N LEU A 149 -18.31 -13.48 9.80
CA LEU A 149 -18.25 -12.04 10.03
C LEU A 149 -18.73 -11.27 8.81
N VAL A 150 -19.77 -10.46 8.98
CA VAL A 150 -20.39 -9.68 7.92
C VAL A 150 -19.85 -8.26 7.94
N HIS A 151 -19.33 -7.79 6.81
CA HIS A 151 -18.73 -6.47 6.67
C HIS A 151 -19.34 -5.68 5.52
N GLU A 152 -19.02 -4.39 5.45
CA GLU A 152 -19.13 -3.69 4.17
C GLU A 152 -18.19 -4.31 3.12
N PRO A 153 -18.66 -4.46 1.87
CA PRO A 153 -17.79 -4.81 0.77
C PRO A 153 -16.79 -3.68 0.54
N LEU A 154 -15.52 -4.08 0.47
CA LEU A 154 -14.44 -3.24 -0.01
C LEU A 154 -14.01 -3.76 -1.38
N ARG A 155 -13.22 -2.95 -2.09
CA ARG A 155 -12.75 -3.25 -3.44
C ARG A 155 -11.54 -4.19 -3.35
N GLU A 156 -10.43 -3.84 -3.98
CA GLU A 156 -9.20 -4.62 -3.94
C GLU A 156 -8.31 -4.26 -2.74
N THR A 157 -7.37 -5.16 -2.42
CA THR A 157 -6.30 -4.88 -1.44
C THR A 157 -5.35 -3.82 -1.97
N LEU A 158 -4.58 -3.20 -1.09
CA LEU A 158 -3.61 -2.19 -1.45
C LEU A 158 -2.45 -2.80 -2.27
N GLU A 159 -2.17 -4.09 -2.07
CA GLU A 159 -1.25 -4.89 -2.90
C GLU A 159 -1.69 -4.98 -4.37
N VAL A 160 -3.00 -5.14 -4.61
CA VAL A 160 -3.52 -5.14 -5.98
C VAL A 160 -3.65 -3.70 -6.49
N TYR A 161 -4.11 -2.77 -5.66
CA TYR A 161 -4.31 -1.37 -6.02
C TYR A 161 -3.02 -0.70 -6.51
N ARG A 162 -1.87 -0.94 -5.85
CA ARG A 162 -0.58 -0.34 -6.26
C ARG A 162 -0.18 -0.73 -7.69
N ARG A 163 -0.63 -1.88 -8.20
CA ARG A 163 -0.34 -2.36 -9.56
C ARG A 163 -1.05 -1.53 -10.64
N ARG A 164 -2.04 -0.72 -10.25
CA ARG A 164 -2.66 0.28 -11.13
C ARG A 164 -1.71 1.43 -11.48
N PHE A 165 -0.56 1.55 -10.79
CA PHE A 165 0.45 2.57 -11.03
C PHE A 165 1.77 1.96 -11.55
N THR A 166 2.36 2.57 -12.57
CA THR A 166 3.61 2.08 -13.16
C THR A 166 4.83 2.47 -12.32
N GLY A 167 5.24 1.57 -11.43
CA GLY A 167 6.47 1.69 -10.63
C GLY A 167 6.29 2.52 -9.37
N GLY A 168 5.23 2.24 -8.61
CA GLY A 168 4.96 2.81 -7.30
C GLY A 168 3.75 3.76 -7.29
N ILE A 169 3.16 3.93 -6.11
CA ILE A 169 2.13 4.95 -5.88
C ILE A 169 2.79 6.34 -5.88
N PRO A 170 2.23 7.33 -6.60
CA PRO A 170 2.75 8.69 -6.59
C PRO A 170 2.90 9.27 -5.17
N ILE A 171 4.03 9.90 -4.89
CA ILE A 171 4.36 10.46 -3.56
C ILE A 171 3.26 11.37 -2.97
N PRO A 172 2.55 12.24 -3.74
CA PRO A 172 1.43 13.01 -3.19
C PRO A 172 0.31 12.12 -2.63
N ILE A 173 -0.05 11.04 -3.34
CA ILE A 173 -1.05 10.06 -2.89
C ILE A 173 -0.49 9.31 -1.67
N LEU A 174 0.77 8.89 -1.73
CA LEU A 174 1.43 8.21 -0.62
C LEU A 174 1.36 9.05 0.66
N LYS A 175 1.66 10.35 0.61
CA LYS A 175 1.54 11.26 1.77
C LYS A 175 0.13 11.34 2.32
N VAL A 176 -0.89 11.30 1.46
CA VAL A 176 -2.29 11.26 1.90
C VAL A 176 -2.58 9.93 2.59
N TYR A 177 -2.20 8.81 1.98
CA TYR A 177 -2.40 7.47 2.55
C TYR A 177 -1.64 7.28 3.86
N SER A 178 -0.42 7.81 4.00
CA SER A 178 0.33 7.81 5.26
C SER A 178 -0.47 8.48 6.38
N LYS A 179 -1.06 9.66 6.12
CA LYS A 179 -1.88 10.36 7.10
C LYS A 179 -3.13 9.58 7.46
N LEU A 180 -3.81 9.00 6.48
CA LEU A 180 -5.02 8.21 6.71
C LEU A 180 -4.73 6.95 7.52
N LEU A 181 -3.70 6.18 7.13
CA LEU A 181 -3.31 4.96 7.84
C LEU A 181 -2.78 5.26 9.26
N LEU A 182 -2.02 6.33 9.46
CA LEU A 182 -1.64 6.79 10.81
C LEU A 182 -2.87 7.17 11.65
N THR A 183 -3.86 7.85 11.06
CA THR A 183 -5.11 8.20 11.75
C THR A 183 -5.94 6.95 12.10
N ALA A 184 -5.89 5.92 11.26
CA ALA A 184 -6.54 4.63 11.50
C ALA A 184 -5.85 3.85 12.63
N LEU A 185 -4.51 3.84 12.66
CA LEU A 185 -3.75 3.22 13.74
C LEU A 185 -3.92 3.96 15.06
N ASP A 186 -3.92 5.30 15.05
CA ASP A 186 -4.20 6.11 16.22
C ASP A 186 -5.55 5.74 16.85
N PHE A 187 -6.59 5.59 16.04
CA PHE A 187 -7.89 5.08 16.49
C PHE A 187 -7.83 3.66 17.09
N LEU A 188 -7.13 2.73 16.43
CA LEU A 188 -7.00 1.36 16.94
C LEU A 188 -6.26 1.33 18.28
N HIS A 189 -5.19 2.12 18.40
CA HIS A 189 -4.31 2.11 19.56
C HIS A 189 -4.90 2.87 20.74
N SER A 190 -5.42 4.09 20.52
CA SER A 190 -5.92 4.96 21.59
C SER A 190 -7.39 4.70 21.96
N GLU A 191 -8.26 4.54 20.96
CA GLU A 191 -9.70 4.42 21.18
C GLU A 191 -10.18 2.99 21.27
N CYS A 192 -9.50 2.03 20.62
CA CYS A 192 -9.89 0.62 20.68
C CYS A 192 -9.05 -0.21 21.65
N ASN A 193 -7.84 0.24 21.99
CA ASN A 193 -6.81 -0.56 22.68
C ASN A 193 -6.55 -1.89 21.96
N ILE A 194 -6.30 -1.85 20.66
CA ILE A 194 -6.04 -3.03 19.82
C ILE A 194 -4.74 -2.85 19.06
N ILE A 195 -3.88 -3.86 19.07
CA ILE A 195 -2.69 -3.95 18.21
C ILE A 195 -3.03 -4.91 17.07
N HIS A 196 -2.79 -4.51 15.81
CA HIS A 196 -3.18 -5.27 14.63
C HIS A 196 -2.32 -6.51 14.40
N THR A 197 -1.01 -6.42 14.68
CA THR A 197 0.01 -7.49 14.60
C THR A 197 0.29 -8.11 13.23
N ASP A 198 -0.62 -7.96 12.26
CA ASP A 198 -0.46 -8.44 10.87
C ASP A 198 -0.70 -7.33 9.83
N LEU A 199 -0.21 -6.11 10.07
CA LEU A 199 -0.42 -5.01 9.13
C LEU A 199 0.48 -5.18 7.88
N LYS A 200 -0.13 -5.40 6.73
CA LYS A 200 0.53 -5.57 5.42
C LYS A 200 -0.36 -5.06 4.29
N LEU A 201 0.16 -5.02 3.06
CA LEU A 201 -0.56 -4.54 1.89
C LEU A 201 -1.86 -5.33 1.60
N ASP A 202 -1.89 -6.62 1.89
CA ASP A 202 -3.07 -7.47 1.71
C ASP A 202 -4.20 -7.16 2.71
N ASN A 203 -3.84 -6.65 3.89
CA ASN A 203 -4.78 -6.35 4.98
C ASN A 203 -5.23 -4.87 5.00
N ILE A 204 -4.87 -4.10 3.98
CA ILE A 204 -5.39 -2.76 3.75
C ILE A 204 -6.21 -2.81 2.47
N LEU A 205 -7.52 -2.56 2.55
CA LEU A 205 -8.41 -2.62 1.40
C LEU A 205 -8.88 -1.23 0.98
N MET A 206 -9.15 -1.07 -0.31
CA MET A 206 -9.65 0.20 -0.86
C MET A 206 -11.18 0.26 -0.78
N LYS A 207 -11.73 1.39 -0.34
CA LYS A 207 -13.16 1.65 -0.49
C LYS A 207 -13.53 1.83 -1.97
N PHE A 208 -14.73 1.38 -2.31
CA PHE A 208 -15.34 1.73 -3.60
C PHE A 208 -15.47 3.26 -3.70
N GLU A 209 -14.99 3.79 -4.80
CA GLU A 209 -15.06 5.19 -5.18
C GLU A 209 -16.50 5.64 -5.50
N ASP A 210 -17.34 4.71 -5.93
CA ASP A 210 -18.75 4.93 -6.24
C ASP A 210 -19.56 3.66 -5.92
N THR A 211 -20.66 3.83 -5.20
CA THR A 211 -21.59 2.74 -4.83
C THR A 211 -22.19 2.00 -6.03
N SER A 212 -22.25 2.64 -7.20
CA SER A 212 -22.72 2.04 -8.46
C SER A 212 -21.77 0.97 -8.98
N VAL A 213 -20.45 1.08 -8.74
CA VAL A 213 -19.45 0.07 -9.15
C VAL A 213 -19.78 -1.28 -8.52
N LEU A 214 -19.95 -1.31 -7.19
CA LEU A 214 -20.31 -2.53 -6.47
C LEU A 214 -21.65 -3.11 -6.94
N ARG A 215 -22.63 -2.25 -7.23
CA ARG A 215 -23.96 -2.67 -7.68
C ARG A 215 -23.91 -3.31 -9.07
N ASP A 216 -23.21 -2.69 -9.99
CA ASP A 216 -23.06 -3.18 -11.36
C ASP A 216 -22.26 -4.49 -11.36
N ALA A 217 -21.18 -4.55 -10.59
CA ALA A 217 -20.38 -5.76 -10.43
C ALA A 217 -21.18 -6.90 -9.80
N ALA A 218 -21.95 -6.65 -8.74
CA ALA A 218 -22.77 -7.68 -8.11
C ALA A 218 -23.82 -8.24 -9.08
N ARG A 219 -24.47 -7.39 -9.88
CA ARG A 219 -25.39 -7.83 -10.94
C ARG A 219 -24.67 -8.65 -11.99
N GLN A 220 -23.49 -8.24 -12.43
CA GLN A 220 -22.71 -8.99 -13.39
C GLN A 220 -22.32 -10.37 -12.85
N LEU A 221 -21.82 -10.43 -11.61
CA LEU A 221 -21.39 -11.68 -10.96
C LEU A 221 -22.55 -12.67 -10.76
N GLN A 222 -23.77 -12.18 -10.51
CA GLN A 222 -24.97 -13.03 -10.43
C GLN A 222 -25.29 -13.74 -11.77
N HIS A 223 -24.85 -13.19 -12.90
CA HIS A 223 -25.12 -13.74 -14.24
C HIS A 223 -23.86 -14.28 -14.94
N SER A 224 -22.69 -14.15 -14.32
CA SER A 224 -21.42 -14.61 -14.91
C SER A 224 -21.20 -16.08 -14.63
N GLU A 225 -20.47 -16.76 -15.52
CA GLU A 225 -20.01 -18.11 -15.23
C GLU A 225 -18.98 -18.08 -14.09
N MET A 226 -19.17 -18.93 -13.09
CA MET A 226 -18.21 -19.11 -12.00
C MET A 226 -17.45 -20.42 -12.18
N MET A 227 -16.12 -20.29 -12.26
CA MET A 227 -15.21 -21.42 -12.37
C MET A 227 -14.96 -22.05 -11.00
N PHE A 228 -14.91 -23.38 -10.94
CA PHE A 228 -14.54 -24.09 -9.72
C PHE A 228 -13.74 -25.36 -10.00
N LYS A 229 -12.85 -25.72 -9.06
CA LYS A 229 -12.22 -27.04 -8.97
C LYS A 229 -13.05 -27.92 -8.03
N ASP A 230 -13.20 -29.18 -8.39
CA ASP A 230 -13.90 -30.20 -7.60
C ASP A 230 -12.95 -31.37 -7.42
N ASP A 231 -12.43 -31.51 -6.20
CA ASP A 231 -11.39 -32.47 -5.81
C ASP A 231 -11.94 -33.70 -5.10
N SER A 232 -13.26 -33.95 -5.20
CA SER A 232 -14.04 -34.99 -4.51
C SER A 232 -14.27 -34.80 -3.00
N VAL A 233 -13.55 -33.88 -2.35
CA VAL A 233 -13.74 -33.53 -0.94
C VAL A 233 -14.58 -32.26 -0.82
N ARG A 234 -14.25 -31.23 -1.61
CA ARG A 234 -14.96 -29.96 -1.61
C ARG A 234 -14.91 -29.25 -2.97
N ARG A 235 -15.77 -28.25 -3.13
CA ARG A 235 -15.70 -27.34 -4.28
C ARG A 235 -14.93 -26.09 -3.90
N VAL A 236 -13.88 -25.83 -4.68
CA VAL A 236 -13.04 -24.63 -4.55
C VAL A 236 -13.35 -23.68 -5.70
N TYR A 237 -13.96 -22.55 -5.39
CA TYR A 237 -14.37 -21.55 -6.38
C TYR A 237 -13.26 -20.54 -6.66
N GLN A 238 -13.19 -20.09 -7.91
CA GLN A 238 -12.33 -18.97 -8.32
C GLN A 238 -12.78 -17.67 -7.64
N SER A 239 -11.81 -16.89 -7.16
CA SER A 239 -12.09 -15.58 -6.57
C SER A 239 -12.36 -14.53 -7.66
N CYS A 240 -13.44 -13.77 -7.51
CA CYS A 240 -13.88 -12.72 -8.43
C CYS A 240 -13.81 -11.35 -7.75
N SER A 241 -12.59 -10.82 -7.60
CA SER A 241 -12.32 -9.51 -6.98
C SER A 241 -11.96 -8.40 -7.98
N ASP A 242 -12.01 -8.66 -9.28
CA ASP A 242 -11.86 -7.63 -10.29
C ASP A 242 -13.18 -6.89 -10.51
N PHE A 243 -13.24 -5.67 -9.98
CA PHE A 243 -14.39 -4.77 -10.12
C PHE A 243 -14.22 -3.79 -11.31
N GLY A 244 -13.26 -4.03 -12.20
CA GLY A 244 -13.00 -3.22 -13.39
C GLY A 244 -12.09 -2.01 -13.15
N PRO A 245 -12.11 -1.01 -14.04
CA PRO A 245 -11.34 0.24 -13.90
C PRO A 245 -11.90 1.13 -12.77
N LEU A 246 -11.08 2.07 -12.28
CA LEU A 246 -11.54 3.09 -11.33
C LEU A 246 -12.44 4.10 -12.06
N ARG A 247 -13.61 4.42 -11.49
CA ARG A 247 -14.44 5.54 -11.95
C ARG A 247 -13.96 6.89 -11.41
N ALA A 248 -13.22 6.87 -10.30
CA ALA A 248 -12.61 8.02 -9.66
C ALA A 248 -11.40 7.60 -8.80
N TYR A 249 -10.42 8.49 -8.62
CA TYR A 249 -9.22 8.32 -7.80
C TYR A 249 -9.41 8.77 -6.34
N THR A 250 -10.64 8.72 -5.84
CA THR A 250 -11.02 9.14 -4.47
C THR A 250 -11.06 7.97 -3.49
N SER A 251 -10.59 6.78 -3.88
CA SER A 251 -10.60 5.59 -3.03
C SER A 251 -9.78 5.79 -1.75
N VAL A 252 -10.40 5.43 -0.63
CA VAL A 252 -9.82 5.58 0.72
C VAL A 252 -9.29 4.23 1.18
N PRO A 253 -8.02 4.13 1.64
CA PRO A 253 -7.49 2.91 2.24
C PRO A 253 -8.14 2.67 3.61
N THR A 254 -8.48 1.41 3.89
CA THR A 254 -9.15 0.96 5.10
C THR A 254 -8.40 -0.24 5.68
N ILE A 255 -7.96 -0.16 6.94
CA ILE A 255 -7.33 -1.29 7.64
C ILE A 255 -8.38 -2.36 7.89
N ALA A 256 -8.04 -3.61 7.61
CA ALA A 256 -8.94 -4.75 7.69
C ALA A 256 -8.22 -6.00 8.20
N ASP A 257 -9.03 -7.00 8.54
CA ASP A 257 -8.61 -8.31 9.04
C ASP A 257 -7.92 -8.29 10.42
N PHE A 258 -8.73 -8.58 11.44
CA PHE A 258 -8.30 -8.60 12.84
C PHE A 258 -8.08 -10.02 13.38
N GLY A 259 -7.94 -11.02 12.50
CA GLY A 259 -7.83 -12.43 12.90
C GLY A 259 -6.59 -12.75 13.75
N LEU A 260 -5.54 -11.91 13.68
CA LEU A 260 -4.33 -12.03 14.51
C LEU A 260 -4.18 -10.87 15.51
N ALA A 261 -5.15 -9.94 15.54
CA ALA A 261 -5.08 -8.77 16.39
C ALA A 261 -5.19 -9.15 17.86
N VAL A 262 -4.59 -8.35 18.73
CA VAL A 262 -4.61 -8.55 20.18
C VAL A 262 -5.05 -7.29 20.90
N HIS A 263 -5.49 -7.42 22.15
CA HIS A 263 -5.68 -6.27 23.01
C HIS A 263 -4.33 -5.58 23.28
N ALA A 264 -4.33 -4.25 23.44
CA ALA A 264 -3.13 -3.43 23.66
C ALA A 264 -2.56 -3.63 25.07
N SER A 265 -1.99 -4.81 25.28
CA SER A 265 -1.07 -5.15 26.36
C SER A 265 0.26 -5.55 25.74
N ALA A 266 1.37 -5.34 26.45
CA ALA A 266 2.68 -5.80 25.98
C ALA A 266 2.63 -7.31 25.70
N GLY A 267 2.97 -7.69 24.47
CA GLY A 267 3.06 -9.08 24.03
C GLY A 267 4.52 -9.49 23.89
N ALA A 268 4.79 -10.79 23.82
CA ALA A 268 6.14 -11.31 23.58
C ALA A 268 6.20 -12.46 22.58
N HIS A 269 5.05 -13.02 22.19
CA HIS A 269 4.96 -14.15 21.25
C HIS A 269 5.26 -13.70 19.80
N PRO A 270 5.57 -14.63 18.89
CA PRO A 270 5.80 -14.33 17.48
C PRO A 270 4.56 -13.70 16.83
N ILE A 271 4.79 -12.58 16.13
CA ILE A 271 3.76 -11.88 15.34
C ILE A 271 4.37 -11.40 14.00
N GLN A 272 3.52 -10.80 13.17
CA GLN A 272 3.86 -10.13 11.91
C GLN A 272 4.35 -11.04 10.78
N PRO A 273 4.08 -10.67 9.51
CA PRO A 273 4.70 -11.31 8.36
C PRO A 273 6.21 -11.15 8.38
N ASN A 274 6.91 -12.13 7.80
CA ASN A 274 8.37 -12.20 7.77
C ASN A 274 9.07 -10.89 7.32
N ALA A 275 8.64 -10.29 6.20
CA ALA A 275 9.26 -9.05 5.68
C ALA A 275 8.85 -7.77 6.44
N TYR A 276 7.83 -7.86 7.28
CA TYR A 276 7.27 -6.73 8.02
C TYR A 276 7.63 -6.81 9.51
N ARG A 277 8.25 -7.91 9.96
CA ARG A 277 8.52 -8.17 11.38
C ARG A 277 9.45 -7.12 11.99
N ALA A 278 9.09 -6.64 13.18
CA ALA A 278 9.81 -5.60 13.90
C ALA A 278 11.02 -6.14 14.66
N PRO A 279 12.07 -5.33 14.89
CA PRO A 279 13.29 -5.77 15.56
C PRO A 279 13.00 -6.23 17.00
N GLU A 280 12.12 -5.56 17.75
CA GLU A 280 11.76 -5.96 19.12
C GLU A 280 11.12 -7.36 19.19
N VAL A 281 10.42 -7.78 18.13
CA VAL A 281 9.82 -9.12 18.00
C VAL A 281 10.92 -10.15 17.74
N LEU A 282 11.85 -9.88 16.82
CA LEU A 282 12.98 -10.77 16.50
C LEU A 282 13.93 -10.95 17.68
N LEU A 283 14.11 -9.89 18.47
CA LEU A 283 15.01 -9.87 19.62
C LEU A 283 14.33 -10.37 20.90
N GLY A 284 13.01 -10.55 20.88
CA GLY A 284 12.25 -11.04 22.03
C GLY A 284 12.17 -10.06 23.20
N TRP A 285 12.20 -8.76 22.94
CA TRP A 285 12.22 -7.71 23.98
C TRP A 285 10.82 -7.36 24.51
N GLY A 286 9.81 -8.06 24.05
CA GLY A 286 8.42 -7.65 24.16
C GLY A 286 8.09 -6.55 23.14
N TRP A 287 6.82 -6.46 22.79
CA TRP A 287 6.33 -5.55 21.76
C TRP A 287 5.01 -4.91 22.19
N SER A 288 4.68 -3.81 21.53
CA SER A 288 3.48 -3.00 21.78
C SER A 288 2.89 -2.52 20.46
N SER A 289 2.03 -1.51 20.49
CA SER A 289 1.51 -0.83 19.29
C SER A 289 2.62 -0.28 18.37
N SER A 290 3.84 -0.10 18.86
CA SER A 290 5.03 0.22 18.05
C SER A 290 5.26 -0.75 16.89
N ALA A 291 4.89 -2.03 17.06
CA ALA A 291 5.01 -3.06 16.05
C ALA A 291 4.18 -2.72 14.79
N ASP A 292 2.97 -2.20 14.95
CA ASP A 292 2.13 -1.78 13.82
C ASP A 292 2.70 -0.54 13.12
N ILE A 293 3.35 0.36 13.85
CA ILE A 293 4.02 1.54 13.28
C ILE A 293 5.22 1.10 12.43
N TRP A 294 5.97 0.11 12.89
CA TRP A 294 7.03 -0.51 12.09
C TRP A 294 6.47 -1.16 10.82
N ASN A 295 5.37 -1.92 10.93
CA ASN A 295 4.70 -2.49 9.77
C ASN A 295 4.25 -1.41 8.77
N LEU A 296 3.69 -0.30 9.25
CA LEU A 296 3.27 0.82 8.40
C LEU A 296 4.46 1.43 7.65
N GLY A 297 5.62 1.57 8.29
CA GLY A 297 6.85 2.02 7.62
C GLY A 297 7.21 1.14 6.42
N ASN A 298 7.14 -0.19 6.60
CA ASN A 298 7.37 -1.16 5.53
C ASN A 298 6.32 -1.10 4.42
N VAL A 299 5.03 -0.95 4.78
CA VAL A 299 3.93 -0.73 3.83
C VAL A 299 4.21 0.51 2.98
N LEU A 300 4.52 1.65 3.60
CA LEU A 300 4.77 2.90 2.89
C LEU A 300 6.00 2.82 1.98
N TRP A 301 7.05 2.12 2.42
CA TRP A 301 8.21 1.84 1.58
C TRP A 301 7.84 1.03 0.34
N ASN A 302 7.07 -0.05 0.50
CA ASN A 302 6.67 -0.90 -0.62
C ASN A 302 5.77 -0.12 -1.60
N LEU A 303 4.86 0.70 -1.09
CA LEU A 303 4.03 1.55 -1.95
C LEU A 303 4.87 2.53 -2.78
N ALA A 304 5.93 3.09 -2.20
CA ALA A 304 6.80 4.05 -2.87
C ALA A 304 7.71 3.37 -3.90
N SER A 305 8.39 2.28 -3.49
CA SER A 305 9.45 1.64 -4.27
C SER A 305 8.96 0.52 -5.20
N GLY A 306 7.79 -0.05 -4.91
CA GLY A 306 7.26 -1.24 -5.57
C GLY A 306 7.81 -2.57 -5.02
N VAL A 307 8.72 -2.55 -4.03
CA VAL A 307 9.33 -3.74 -3.43
C VAL A 307 9.42 -3.63 -1.91
N ASP A 308 9.49 -4.76 -1.20
CA ASP A 308 9.67 -4.73 0.26
C ASP A 308 11.00 -4.06 0.65
N LEU A 309 11.04 -3.45 1.84
CA LEU A 309 12.27 -2.83 2.37
C LEU A 309 13.34 -3.88 2.66
N PHE A 310 12.92 -5.00 3.26
CA PHE A 310 13.78 -6.11 3.64
C PHE A 310 13.61 -7.29 2.68
N THR A 311 14.40 -7.30 1.60
CA THR A 311 14.33 -8.32 0.54
C THR A 311 15.25 -9.52 0.72
N ARG A 312 16.25 -9.45 1.62
CA ARG A 312 17.30 -10.47 1.79
C ARG A 312 17.13 -11.25 3.09
N ILE A 313 15.90 -11.64 3.40
CA ILE A 313 15.51 -12.23 4.69
C ILE A 313 15.42 -13.77 4.66
N PHE A 314 15.61 -14.38 3.49
CA PHE A 314 15.53 -15.83 3.32
C PHE A 314 16.91 -16.46 3.17
N SER A 315 17.05 -17.70 3.64
CA SER A 315 18.21 -18.56 3.39
C SER A 315 18.30 -18.96 1.91
N PRO A 316 19.43 -19.51 1.42
CA PRO A 316 19.51 -20.03 0.05
C PRO A 316 18.57 -21.21 -0.20
N ARG A 317 18.05 -21.82 0.87
CA ARG A 317 17.06 -22.90 0.82
C ARG A 317 15.62 -22.39 0.80
N GLY A 318 15.41 -21.07 0.88
CA GLY A 318 14.08 -20.45 0.86
C GLY A 318 13.44 -20.21 2.23
N ASN A 319 13.96 -20.82 3.31
CA ASN A 319 13.42 -20.62 4.66
C ASN A 319 13.71 -19.23 5.20
N TYR A 320 12.80 -18.68 6.01
CA TYR A 320 13.02 -17.41 6.69
C TYR A 320 14.26 -17.49 7.62
N ASP A 321 15.04 -16.41 7.68
CA ASP A 321 16.30 -16.38 8.42
C ASP A 321 16.46 -15.06 9.20
N ALA A 322 16.11 -15.08 10.49
CA ALA A 322 16.11 -13.91 11.37
C ALA A 322 17.47 -13.21 11.45
N LYS A 323 18.60 -13.94 11.45
CA LYS A 323 19.93 -13.33 11.41
C LYS A 323 20.18 -12.55 10.12
N ARG A 324 19.68 -13.01 8.96
CA ARG A 324 19.80 -12.24 7.71
C ARG A 324 18.93 -11.00 7.73
N HIS A 325 17.73 -11.12 8.30
CA HIS A 325 16.82 -9.99 8.45
C HIS A 325 17.45 -8.90 9.33
N LEU A 326 17.95 -9.25 10.52
CA LEU A 326 18.64 -8.32 11.41
C LEU A 326 19.93 -7.76 10.81
N ALA A 327 20.66 -8.54 10.01
CA ALA A 327 21.83 -8.06 9.29
C ALA A 327 21.47 -6.99 8.24
N GLN A 328 20.36 -7.18 7.50
CA GLN A 328 19.86 -6.20 6.56
C GLN A 328 19.33 -4.94 7.27
N MET A 329 18.59 -5.10 8.38
CA MET A 329 18.18 -3.97 9.23
C MET A 329 19.40 -3.16 9.69
N SER A 330 20.45 -3.83 10.18
CA SER A 330 21.67 -3.18 10.67
C SER A 330 22.43 -2.44 9.58
N SER A 331 22.38 -2.93 8.33
CA SER A 331 22.99 -2.28 7.16
C SER A 331 22.27 -0.99 6.74
N ILE A 332 20.95 -0.94 6.97
CA ILE A 332 20.09 0.18 6.55
C ILE A 332 19.94 1.24 7.65
N LEU A 333 19.72 0.80 8.89
CA LEU A 333 19.37 1.64 10.03
C LEU A 333 20.54 1.84 11.01
N GLY A 334 21.63 1.10 10.83
CA GLY A 334 22.68 0.95 11.84
C GLY A 334 22.36 -0.17 12.84
N PRO A 335 23.36 -0.68 13.58
CA PRO A 335 23.15 -1.70 14.61
C PRO A 335 22.31 -1.14 15.77
N PRO A 336 21.56 -1.99 16.49
CA PRO A 336 20.90 -1.59 17.74
C PRO A 336 21.90 -1.08 18.77
N ASP A 337 21.45 -0.20 19.67
CA ASP A 337 22.30 0.33 20.75
C ASP A 337 22.80 -0.82 21.65
N ALA A 338 24.12 -0.88 21.85
CA ALA A 338 24.77 -1.87 22.71
C ALA A 338 24.26 -1.83 24.15
N THR A 339 23.83 -0.66 24.66
CA THR A 339 23.25 -0.57 26.01
C THR A 339 21.87 -1.22 26.07
N LEU A 340 21.07 -1.09 25.00
CA LEU A 340 19.76 -1.75 24.93
C LEU A 340 19.92 -3.27 24.87
N ILE A 341 20.87 -3.76 24.06
CA ILE A 341 21.18 -5.20 23.98
C ILE A 341 21.57 -5.76 25.35
N ARG A 342 22.42 -5.05 26.10
CA ARG A 342 22.82 -5.45 27.46
C ARG A 342 21.64 -5.49 28.42
N GLN A 343 20.83 -4.44 28.45
CA GLN A 343 19.70 -4.30 29.36
C GLN A 343 18.65 -5.39 29.14
N GLN A 344 18.38 -5.73 27.88
CA GLN A 344 17.35 -6.68 27.52
C GLN A 344 17.80 -8.15 27.61
N SER A 345 19.10 -8.41 27.82
CA SER A 345 19.64 -9.77 27.98
C SER A 345 19.03 -10.55 29.14
N HIS A 346 18.44 -9.86 30.12
CA HIS A 346 17.78 -10.43 31.29
C HIS A 346 16.25 -10.51 31.20
N ASN A 347 15.64 -9.93 30.16
CA ASN A 347 14.18 -9.86 30.00
C ASN A 347 13.62 -11.05 29.22
N GLY A 348 14.17 -12.26 29.42
CA GLY A 348 13.79 -13.46 28.67
C GLY A 348 12.32 -13.82 28.88
N TRP A 349 11.45 -13.35 27.99
CA TRP A 349 10.03 -13.67 28.01
C TRP A 349 9.84 -15.15 27.67
N LYS A 350 9.20 -15.87 28.58
CA LYS A 350 8.74 -17.24 28.35
C LYS A 350 7.29 -17.25 27.87
N TRP A 351 7.01 -18.06 26.87
CA TRP A 351 5.71 -18.23 26.25
C TRP A 351 5.05 -19.50 26.78
N SER A 352 3.77 -19.39 27.07
CA SER A 352 2.91 -20.53 27.40
C SER A 352 1.55 -20.29 26.74
N PRO A 353 1.11 -21.19 25.84
CA PRO A 353 1.82 -22.38 25.38
C PRO A 353 3.08 -22.06 24.55
N ALA A 354 3.96 -23.06 24.39
CA ALA A 354 5.07 -22.98 23.44
C ALA A 354 4.53 -22.89 22.01
N VAL A 355 5.28 -22.22 21.13
CA VAL A 355 4.89 -21.94 19.73
C VAL A 355 5.81 -22.73 18.80
N GLU A 356 5.23 -23.41 17.82
CA GLU A 356 5.97 -24.13 16.79
C GLU A 356 6.60 -23.16 15.77
N ASN A 357 7.88 -23.31 15.49
CA ASN A 357 8.60 -22.53 14.47
C ASN A 357 8.48 -23.16 13.07
N ASP A 358 9.02 -22.48 12.05
CA ASP A 358 9.00 -22.94 10.65
C ASP A 358 9.69 -24.31 10.42
N ASP A 359 10.49 -24.80 11.38
CA ASP A 359 11.17 -26.11 11.31
C ASP A 359 10.43 -27.20 12.10
N GLY A 360 9.25 -26.90 12.66
CA GLY A 360 8.45 -27.83 13.46
C GLY A 360 8.90 -27.98 14.92
N GLU A 361 9.75 -27.07 15.40
CA GLU A 361 10.28 -27.12 16.77
C GLU A 361 9.41 -26.26 17.71
N LEU A 362 8.94 -26.86 18.81
CA LEU A 362 8.23 -26.13 19.86
C LEU A 362 9.20 -25.25 20.65
N CYS A 363 8.96 -23.94 20.63
CA CYS A 363 9.79 -22.92 21.24
C CYS A 363 9.00 -22.16 22.31
N ASP A 364 9.60 -21.97 23.48
CA ASP A 364 9.00 -21.26 24.59
C ASP A 364 9.58 -19.85 24.77
N ASP A 365 10.44 -19.40 23.87
CA ASP A 365 10.97 -18.03 23.84
C ASP A 365 11.43 -17.61 22.44
N ALA A 366 11.73 -16.31 22.29
CA ALA A 366 12.17 -15.75 21.02
C ALA A 366 13.55 -16.26 20.59
N SER A 367 14.43 -16.60 21.52
CA SER A 367 15.79 -17.04 21.20
C SER A 367 15.78 -18.43 20.56
N SER A 368 14.98 -19.35 21.09
CA SER A 368 14.74 -20.66 20.49
C SER A 368 13.99 -20.53 19.15
N TYR A 369 12.94 -19.71 19.10
CA TYR A 369 12.12 -19.54 17.89
C TYR A 369 12.89 -18.92 16.72
N TYR A 370 13.65 -17.85 16.96
CA TYR A 370 14.41 -17.13 15.92
C TYR A 370 15.88 -17.58 15.80
N LYS A 371 16.29 -18.61 16.55
CA LYS A 371 17.66 -19.16 16.55
C LYS A 371 18.73 -18.14 16.96
N GLY A 372 18.40 -17.36 17.99
CA GLY A 372 19.30 -16.40 18.64
C GLY A 372 20.23 -17.06 19.68
N PRO A 373 21.02 -16.25 20.42
CA PRO A 373 21.14 -14.80 20.30
C PRO A 373 21.84 -14.39 19.00
N HIS A 374 21.50 -13.21 18.48
CA HIS A 374 22.13 -12.64 17.27
C HIS A 374 23.14 -11.53 17.57
N PHE A 375 23.15 -11.03 18.80
CA PHE A 375 24.06 -10.01 19.29
C PHE A 375 24.76 -10.49 20.57
N SER A 376 26.00 -10.07 20.78
CA SER A 376 26.73 -10.29 22.02
C SER A 376 26.11 -9.44 23.13
N TYR A 377 25.64 -10.07 24.20
CA TYR A 377 25.15 -9.34 25.37
C TYR A 377 26.25 -8.57 26.10
N GLU A 378 27.51 -8.92 25.91
CA GLU A 378 28.64 -8.20 26.54
C GLU A 378 29.04 -6.97 25.73
N THR A 379 29.19 -7.09 24.42
CA THR A 379 29.75 -6.02 23.58
C THR A 379 28.69 -5.25 22.78
N GLY A 380 27.48 -5.79 22.63
CA GLY A 380 26.46 -5.30 21.71
C GLY A 380 26.77 -5.60 20.24
N ALA A 381 27.88 -6.28 19.94
CA ALA A 381 28.28 -6.57 18.57
C ALA A 381 27.38 -7.63 17.93
N PHE A 382 27.07 -7.45 16.65
CA PHE A 382 26.35 -8.45 15.86
C PHE A 382 27.21 -9.71 15.66
N LEU A 383 26.67 -10.89 15.94
CA LEU A 383 27.42 -12.15 15.93
C LEU A 383 27.64 -12.73 14.53
N HIS A 384 27.01 -12.15 13.50
CA HIS A 384 27.12 -12.60 12.12
C HIS A 384 27.56 -11.47 11.16
N PRO A 385 28.70 -10.80 11.41
CA PRO A 385 29.13 -9.63 10.63
C PRO A 385 29.27 -9.93 9.12
N GLN A 386 29.59 -11.16 8.75
CA GLN A 386 29.69 -11.63 7.36
C GLN A 386 28.37 -11.58 6.58
N LEU A 387 27.22 -11.50 7.27
CA LEU A 387 25.91 -11.41 6.65
C LEU A 387 25.46 -9.97 6.41
N VAL A 388 26.11 -8.99 7.04
CA VAL A 388 25.74 -7.57 6.93
C VAL A 388 26.09 -7.07 5.53
N PRO A 389 25.10 -6.69 4.71
CA PRO A 389 25.39 -6.09 3.41
C PRO A 389 26.20 -4.80 3.56
N LEU A 390 26.89 -4.39 2.49
CA LEU A 390 27.52 -3.07 2.44
C LEU A 390 26.53 -1.99 2.91
N PRO A 391 26.94 -1.06 3.80
CA PRO A 391 26.05 -0.03 4.34
C PRO A 391 25.30 0.68 3.21
N GLN A 392 23.98 0.72 3.34
CA GLN A 392 23.09 1.38 2.40
C GLN A 392 22.26 2.35 3.21
N SER A 393 22.36 3.65 2.97
CA SER A 393 21.43 4.56 3.63
C SER A 393 20.02 4.39 3.03
N LEU A 394 18.99 4.68 3.84
CA LEU A 394 17.62 4.80 3.30
C LEU A 394 17.55 5.81 2.14
N GLN A 395 18.41 6.83 2.14
CA GLN A 395 18.51 7.80 1.04
C GLN A 395 19.05 7.16 -0.24
N ASP A 396 20.08 6.31 -0.15
CA ASP A 396 20.63 5.60 -1.31
C ASP A 396 19.58 4.67 -1.94
N LEU A 397 18.80 3.99 -1.08
CA LEU A 397 17.70 3.14 -1.51
C LEU A 397 16.52 3.94 -2.08
N ALA A 398 16.30 5.18 -1.62
CA ALA A 398 15.20 6.04 -2.05
C ALA A 398 15.45 6.81 -3.36
N CYS A 399 16.53 6.50 -4.08
CA CYS A 399 16.87 7.15 -5.36
C CYS A 399 15.76 7.08 -6.43
N PHE A 400 14.81 6.14 -6.31
CA PHE A 400 13.62 6.05 -7.17
C PHE A 400 12.68 7.26 -7.04
N MET A 401 12.69 7.95 -5.89
CA MET A 401 11.75 9.05 -5.62
C MET A 401 12.09 10.36 -6.35
N ASP A 402 13.35 10.55 -6.79
CA ASP A 402 13.81 11.88 -7.19
C ASP A 402 13.59 12.23 -8.67
N ALA A 403 13.57 11.26 -9.58
CA ALA A 403 13.53 11.48 -11.03
C ALA A 403 12.17 11.17 -11.69
N LYS A 404 11.39 10.24 -11.13
CA LYS A 404 10.17 9.71 -11.77
C LYS A 404 8.89 10.39 -11.29
N ASP A 405 8.87 10.83 -10.04
CA ASP A 405 7.65 11.26 -9.33
C ASP A 405 7.18 12.68 -9.65
N ARG A 406 7.95 13.40 -10.46
CA ARG A 406 7.74 14.82 -10.70
C ARG A 406 7.28 15.14 -12.13
N ALA A 407 7.54 14.26 -13.09
CA ALA A 407 7.17 14.47 -14.50
C ALA A 407 5.93 13.69 -14.96
N GLY A 408 5.67 12.48 -14.45
CA GLY A 408 4.61 11.61 -14.95
C GLY A 408 3.18 12.13 -14.69
N PHE A 409 2.87 12.52 -13.45
CA PHE A 409 1.54 13.05 -13.09
C PHE A 409 1.22 14.38 -13.78
N ALA A 410 2.21 15.29 -13.84
CA ALA A 410 2.06 16.58 -14.52
C ALA A 410 1.80 16.39 -16.02
N THR A 411 2.52 15.46 -16.67
CA THR A 411 2.34 15.19 -18.11
C THR A 411 0.93 14.67 -18.40
N ALA A 412 0.45 13.68 -17.64
CA ALA A 412 -0.89 13.11 -17.84
C ALA A 412 -2.03 14.12 -17.56
N ALA A 413 -1.91 14.94 -16.50
CA ALA A 413 -2.88 15.99 -16.23
C ALA A 413 -2.89 17.06 -17.34
N VAL A 414 -1.73 17.37 -17.92
CA VAL A 414 -1.63 18.35 -19.00
C VAL A 414 -2.18 17.81 -20.31
N GLU A 415 -1.94 16.55 -20.64
CA GLU A 415 -2.52 15.90 -21.82
C GLU A 415 -4.06 15.90 -21.75
N ALA A 416 -4.63 15.52 -20.60
CA ALA A 416 -6.08 15.58 -20.38
C ALA A 416 -6.62 17.01 -20.48
N ALA A 417 -5.89 17.99 -19.94
CA ALA A 417 -6.27 19.40 -20.03
C ALA A 417 -6.23 19.92 -21.48
N VAL A 418 -5.21 19.53 -22.28
CA VAL A 418 -5.06 19.93 -23.69
C VAL A 418 -6.22 19.41 -24.54
N GLU A 419 -6.69 18.18 -24.31
CA GLU A 419 -7.84 17.62 -25.03
C GLU A 419 -9.15 18.41 -24.81
N HIS A 420 -9.26 19.12 -23.69
CA HIS A 420 -10.43 19.90 -23.29
C HIS A 420 -10.35 21.38 -23.67
N VAL A 421 -9.26 21.81 -24.30
CA VAL A 421 -9.10 23.18 -24.82
C VAL A 421 -9.09 23.10 -26.35
N PRO A 422 -10.19 23.44 -27.04
CA PRO A 422 -10.29 23.34 -28.49
C PRO A 422 -9.16 24.07 -29.23
N GLU A 423 -8.68 25.19 -28.69
CA GLU A 423 -7.58 25.98 -29.24
C GLU A 423 -6.21 25.31 -29.15
N LEU A 424 -6.07 24.27 -28.32
CA LEU A 424 -4.84 23.48 -28.14
C LEU A 424 -4.95 22.08 -28.74
N LYS A 425 -6.14 21.47 -28.70
CA LYS A 425 -6.39 20.08 -29.10
C LYS A 425 -5.82 19.70 -30.48
N ASP A 426 -5.98 20.57 -31.49
CA ASP A 426 -5.49 20.31 -32.86
C ASP A 426 -4.06 20.83 -33.13
N ARG A 427 -3.50 21.53 -32.14
CA ARG A 427 -2.24 22.27 -32.24
C ARG A 427 -1.12 21.67 -31.40
N VAL A 428 -1.42 20.70 -30.53
CA VAL A 428 -0.50 20.06 -29.60
C VAL A 428 -0.60 18.55 -29.75
N ASP A 429 0.53 17.87 -29.95
CA ASP A 429 0.60 16.40 -29.98
C ASP A 429 1.55 15.82 -28.91
N SER A 430 2.20 16.70 -28.13
CA SER A 430 3.18 16.30 -27.12
C SER A 430 3.37 17.35 -26.03
N ALA A 431 3.67 16.88 -24.82
CA ALA A 431 3.99 17.68 -23.64
C ALA A 431 5.36 17.30 -23.09
N VAL A 432 6.13 18.29 -22.64
CA VAL A 432 7.41 18.11 -21.97
C VAL A 432 7.39 18.83 -20.63
N VAL A 433 7.79 18.11 -19.58
CA VAL A 433 8.01 18.68 -18.25
C VAL A 433 9.42 19.26 -18.16
N ASN A 434 9.52 20.50 -17.71
CA ASN A 434 10.79 21.19 -17.50
C ASN A 434 11.18 21.12 -16.03
N GLY A 435 12.11 20.22 -15.70
CA GLY A 435 12.75 20.16 -14.39
C GLY A 435 11.83 19.67 -13.26
N ASN A 436 12.29 19.89 -12.03
CA ASN A 436 11.59 19.46 -10.82
C ASN A 436 10.55 20.52 -10.35
N PRO A 437 9.44 20.11 -9.70
CA PRO A 437 8.47 21.02 -9.12
C PRO A 437 9.12 21.97 -8.13
N HIS A 438 8.71 23.22 -8.23
CA HIS A 438 9.27 24.34 -7.50
C HIS A 438 8.16 25.36 -7.21
N PRO A 439 8.23 26.07 -6.08
CA PRO A 439 7.43 27.27 -5.88
C PRO A 439 8.05 28.46 -6.64
N THR A 440 7.24 29.39 -7.13
CA THR A 440 7.72 30.67 -7.71
C THR A 440 6.94 31.84 -7.12
N GLY A 441 7.62 32.70 -6.36
CA GLY A 441 6.99 33.87 -5.72
C GLY A 441 5.85 33.46 -4.77
N SER A 442 4.64 33.93 -5.05
CA SER A 442 3.42 33.60 -4.30
C SER A 442 2.68 32.35 -4.80
N ASP A 443 3.23 31.63 -5.77
CA ASP A 443 2.59 30.49 -6.43
C ASP A 443 2.96 29.17 -5.72
N PRO A 444 1.99 28.34 -5.28
CA PRO A 444 2.27 27.07 -4.59
C PRO A 444 3.06 26.07 -5.46
N LEU A 445 3.58 25.02 -4.83
CA LEU A 445 4.41 23.99 -5.46
C LEU A 445 3.76 23.42 -6.73
N HIS A 446 4.40 23.59 -7.88
CA HIS A 446 3.91 23.13 -9.18
C HIS A 446 5.05 22.69 -10.10
N VAL A 447 4.70 22.00 -11.17
CA VAL A 447 5.60 21.57 -12.25
C VAL A 447 5.39 22.47 -13.46
N SER A 448 6.47 23.06 -13.98
CA SER A 448 6.41 23.82 -15.23
C SER A 448 6.75 22.96 -16.43
N GLY A 449 6.15 23.22 -17.59
CA GLY A 449 6.49 22.53 -18.83
C GLY A 449 6.08 23.28 -20.08
N ALA A 450 6.28 22.66 -21.24
CA ALA A 450 5.94 23.19 -22.54
C ALA A 450 5.15 22.17 -23.37
N ILE A 451 4.22 22.67 -24.18
CA ILE A 451 3.40 21.86 -25.10
C ILE A 451 3.57 22.34 -26.54
N GLY A 452 3.53 21.42 -27.51
CA GLY A 452 3.83 21.72 -28.91
C GLY A 452 3.55 20.57 -29.89
N LYS A 453 4.07 20.70 -31.13
CA LYS A 453 4.08 19.64 -32.16
C LYS A 453 5.44 18.97 -32.32
N GLY A 454 5.47 17.63 -32.34
CA GLY A 454 6.68 16.81 -32.38
C GLY A 454 7.52 16.91 -31.09
N SER A 455 8.64 16.17 -31.01
CA SER A 455 9.51 16.20 -29.82
C SER A 455 9.92 17.64 -29.45
N VAL A 456 9.34 18.17 -28.37
CA VAL A 456 9.38 19.59 -28.01
C VAL A 456 10.82 19.98 -27.61
N LYS A 457 11.62 20.39 -28.59
CA LYS A 457 12.88 21.14 -28.40
C LYS A 457 12.78 22.48 -29.11
N ASN A 458 12.28 23.49 -28.39
CA ASN A 458 12.32 24.94 -28.65
C ASN A 458 11.84 25.51 -30.01
N ARG A 459 11.51 24.72 -31.04
CA ARG A 459 11.09 25.24 -32.35
C ARG A 459 9.58 25.14 -32.64
N ASN A 460 8.87 24.21 -32.02
CA ASN A 460 7.43 23.95 -32.25
C ASN A 460 6.56 24.16 -30.99
N ARG A 461 6.98 25.03 -30.08
CA ARG A 461 6.26 25.30 -28.82
C ARG A 461 5.01 26.15 -29.07
N VAL A 462 3.86 25.69 -28.58
CA VAL A 462 2.58 26.41 -28.63
C VAL A 462 2.40 27.31 -27.40
N THR A 463 2.53 26.76 -26.19
CA THR A 463 2.51 27.51 -24.92
C THR A 463 3.29 26.73 -23.84
N SER A 464 3.53 27.36 -22.70
CA SER A 464 3.96 26.71 -21.47
C SER A 464 2.80 26.55 -20.48
N TYR A 465 2.98 25.67 -19.50
CA TYR A 465 2.00 25.36 -18.46
C TYR A 465 2.65 25.23 -17.08
N HIS A 466 1.82 25.35 -16.06
CA HIS A 466 2.08 25.03 -14.65
C HIS A 466 1.03 24.00 -14.22
N ALA A 467 1.46 22.82 -13.76
CA ALA A 467 0.61 21.74 -13.28
C ALA A 467 0.79 21.56 -11.77
N TYR A 468 -0.32 21.56 -11.04
CA TYR A 468 -0.34 21.53 -9.58
C TYR A 468 -0.74 20.15 -9.05
N PRO A 469 -0.30 19.75 -7.83
CA PRO A 469 -0.62 18.46 -7.23
C PRO A 469 -2.11 18.16 -7.05
N ASP A 470 -2.96 19.20 -7.01
CA ASP A 470 -4.41 19.08 -6.90
C ASP A 470 -5.11 18.84 -8.26
N GLY A 471 -4.33 18.62 -9.32
CA GLY A 471 -4.82 18.44 -10.69
C GLY A 471 -5.07 19.75 -11.43
N THR A 472 -4.81 20.91 -10.84
CA THR A 472 -4.97 22.19 -11.53
C THR A 472 -3.89 22.34 -12.62
N VAL A 473 -4.27 22.84 -13.80
CA VAL A 473 -3.36 23.17 -14.91
C VAL A 473 -3.61 24.62 -15.34
N VAL A 474 -2.55 25.41 -15.37
CA VAL A 474 -2.57 26.83 -15.74
C VAL A 474 -1.61 27.05 -16.89
N PHE A 475 -2.11 27.61 -17.99
CA PHE A 475 -1.28 27.94 -19.14
C PHE A 475 -0.67 29.34 -19.00
N SER A 476 0.52 29.54 -19.54
CA SER A 476 1.18 30.85 -19.54
C SER A 476 0.49 31.85 -20.46
N ASP A 477 -0.22 31.38 -21.50
CA ASP A 477 -1.14 32.23 -22.27
C ASP A 477 -2.41 32.48 -21.45
N LYS A 478 -2.55 33.72 -20.97
CA LYS A 478 -3.67 34.16 -20.12
C LYS A 478 -5.04 34.12 -20.82
N LYS A 479 -5.09 33.91 -22.14
CA LYS A 479 -6.35 33.73 -22.88
C LYS A 479 -6.93 32.32 -22.71
N LEU A 480 -6.10 31.35 -22.31
CA LEU A 480 -6.52 29.98 -22.11
C LEU A 480 -7.14 29.79 -20.71
N PRO A 481 -8.13 28.90 -20.57
CA PRO A 481 -8.78 28.66 -19.30
C PRO A 481 -7.81 28.02 -18.29
N ARG A 482 -8.03 28.32 -17.01
CA ARG A 482 -7.46 27.53 -15.93
C ARG A 482 -8.33 26.28 -15.79
N LEU A 483 -7.71 25.11 -15.72
CA LEU A 483 -8.43 23.85 -15.67
C LEU A 483 -8.11 23.10 -14.39
N ARG A 484 -9.04 22.29 -13.90
CA ARG A 484 -8.78 21.29 -12.87
C ARG A 484 -9.10 19.92 -13.41
N VAL A 485 -8.07 19.10 -13.52
CA VAL A 485 -8.20 17.70 -13.92
C VAL A 485 -8.48 16.89 -12.68
N THR A 486 -9.71 16.40 -12.59
CA THR A 486 -10.16 15.50 -11.54
C THR A 486 -10.36 14.12 -12.12
N ALA A 487 -10.56 13.14 -11.25
CA ALA A 487 -10.91 11.80 -11.69
C ALA A 487 -12.29 11.73 -12.38
N SER A 488 -13.17 12.71 -12.12
CA SER A 488 -14.49 12.87 -12.72
C SER A 488 -14.50 13.65 -14.05
N GLY A 489 -13.34 14.09 -14.52
CA GLY A 489 -13.20 14.87 -15.75
C GLY A 489 -12.49 16.20 -15.54
N VAL A 490 -12.50 17.04 -16.58
CA VAL A 490 -11.81 18.34 -16.57
C VAL A 490 -12.81 19.46 -16.32
N GLU A 491 -12.61 20.21 -15.24
CA GLU A 491 -13.42 21.37 -14.87
C GLU A 491 -12.74 22.67 -15.29
N VAL A 492 -13.51 23.62 -15.84
CA VAL A 492 -13.02 24.98 -16.17
C VAL A 492 -13.16 25.88 -14.95
N LEU A 493 -12.03 26.39 -14.45
CA LEU A 493 -11.98 27.36 -13.36
C LEU A 493 -12.10 28.79 -13.94
N ALA A 494 -12.99 29.62 -13.37
CA ALA A 494 -13.26 30.97 -13.87
C ALA A 494 -12.00 31.88 -13.88
N THR A 495 -11.88 32.72 -14.91
CA THR A 495 -10.75 33.66 -15.11
C THR A 495 -10.98 34.97 -14.35
N GLY A 496 -10.07 35.31 -13.42
CA GLY A 496 -10.04 36.60 -12.74
C GLY A 496 -8.66 36.93 -12.17
N GLY A 497 -8.14 38.13 -12.47
CA GLY A 497 -7.02 38.79 -11.77
C GLY A 497 -7.30 40.30 -11.66
N PRO A 498 -6.36 41.20 -11.26
CA PRO A 498 -5.05 41.03 -10.55
C PRO A 498 -4.73 42.14 -9.48
N THR A 499 -3.50 42.13 -8.92
CA THR A 499 -2.58 43.23 -8.41
C THR A 499 -1.97 42.96 -7.01
N ALA A 500 -0.66 43.15 -6.75
CA ALA A 500 0.05 44.44 -6.72
C ALA A 500 1.56 44.44 -7.07
N THR A 501 1.89 45.38 -7.97
CA THR A 501 3.03 46.34 -8.10
C THR A 501 4.52 45.98 -7.96
N ALA A 502 5.25 46.48 -8.97
CA ALA A 502 6.67 46.42 -9.28
C ALA A 502 7.59 47.31 -8.41
N SER A 503 8.89 46.99 -8.44
CA SER A 503 9.92 48.00 -8.73
C SER A 503 11.06 47.40 -9.56
N SER A 504 11.51 48.17 -10.54
CA SER A 504 12.47 47.85 -11.59
C SER A 504 13.91 48.10 -11.16
N SER A 505 14.86 47.30 -11.62
CA SER A 505 16.16 47.83 -12.04
C SER A 505 16.67 47.08 -13.26
N ARG A 506 17.04 47.86 -14.27
CA ARG A 506 17.68 47.45 -15.52
C ARG A 506 19.14 47.09 -15.23
N HIS A 507 19.63 45.99 -15.79
CA HIS A 507 21.01 45.95 -16.26
C HIS A 507 21.08 45.32 -17.64
N GLU A 508 21.73 46.07 -18.52
CA GLU A 508 21.98 45.80 -19.92
C GLU A 508 22.98 44.65 -20.08
N ASN A 509 22.83 44.02 -21.24
CA ASN A 509 23.50 42.81 -21.67
C ASN A 509 24.77 43.20 -22.46
N THR A 510 25.97 42.84 -22.00
CA THR A 510 27.18 42.82 -22.84
C THR A 510 28.13 41.73 -22.35
N GLY A 511 28.43 40.72 -23.19
CA GLY A 511 29.57 39.83 -22.94
C GLY A 511 29.46 38.41 -23.51
N SER A 512 29.86 38.27 -24.78
CA SER A 512 30.51 37.09 -25.40
C SER A 512 29.92 35.68 -25.26
N ARG A 513 29.52 35.13 -26.41
CA ARG A 513 29.48 33.69 -26.73
C ARG A 513 30.81 33.01 -26.35
N LEU A 514 30.74 31.99 -25.49
CA LEU A 514 31.64 30.84 -25.52
C LEU A 514 30.78 29.58 -25.42
N SER A 515 30.98 28.67 -26.37
CA SER A 515 30.33 27.36 -26.46
C SER A 515 30.69 26.50 -25.25
N GLN A 516 29.70 26.12 -24.44
CA GLN A 516 29.83 25.03 -23.47
C GLN A 516 29.45 23.70 -24.15
N GLN A 517 30.37 23.19 -24.97
CA GLN A 517 30.60 21.75 -25.05
C GLN A 517 31.87 21.48 -24.22
N ASP A 518 31.88 20.35 -23.53
CA ASP A 518 32.93 19.83 -22.65
C ASP A 518 33.05 20.47 -21.25
N LYS A 519 32.40 19.80 -20.28
CA LYS A 519 32.84 19.59 -18.88
C LYS A 519 31.86 18.64 -18.18
N GLN A 520 31.97 17.34 -18.44
CA GLN A 520 31.55 16.36 -17.44
C GLN A 520 32.69 16.24 -16.42
N PRO A 521 32.45 16.44 -15.11
CA PRO A 521 33.44 16.05 -14.11
C PRO A 521 33.53 14.53 -14.09
N GLY A 522 34.75 14.03 -14.27
CA GLY A 522 35.07 12.60 -14.17
C GLY A 522 34.65 12.01 -12.82
N THR A 523 34.52 10.69 -12.82
CA THR A 523 34.13 9.85 -11.68
C THR A 523 34.74 10.31 -10.36
N VAL A 524 33.87 10.68 -9.42
CA VAL A 524 34.24 11.08 -8.05
C VAL A 524 34.67 9.82 -7.29
N PRO A 525 35.86 9.78 -6.66
CA PRO A 525 36.32 8.61 -5.91
C PRO A 525 35.41 8.28 -4.71
N PRO A 526 35.37 7.03 -4.23
CA PRO A 526 34.58 6.64 -3.06
C PRO A 526 34.90 7.50 -1.82
N GLY A 527 33.88 7.99 -1.12
CA GLY A 527 34.00 8.85 0.07
C GLY A 527 33.99 10.36 -0.20
N TRP A 528 33.96 10.78 -1.46
CA TRP A 528 33.91 12.18 -1.86
C TRP A 528 32.53 12.56 -2.42
N ALA A 529 32.06 13.77 -2.10
CA ALA A 529 30.84 14.36 -2.66
C ALA A 529 31.12 15.78 -3.15
N TYR A 530 30.48 16.20 -4.24
CA TYR A 530 30.59 17.57 -4.73
C TYR A 530 29.49 18.44 -4.11
N ASP A 531 29.87 19.54 -3.48
CA ASP A 531 28.94 20.54 -2.96
C ASP A 531 28.74 21.65 -3.99
N GLY A 532 27.62 21.57 -4.72
CA GLY A 532 27.28 22.53 -5.76
C GLY A 532 26.99 23.94 -5.26
N SER A 533 26.71 24.12 -3.97
CA SER A 533 26.45 25.44 -3.37
C SER A 533 27.75 26.19 -3.05
N ALA A 534 28.79 25.46 -2.65
CA ALA A 534 30.11 25.99 -2.35
C ALA A 534 31.10 25.88 -3.52
N ASN A 535 30.74 25.16 -4.58
CA ASN A 535 31.59 24.83 -5.72
C ASN A 535 32.91 24.15 -5.29
N MET A 536 32.82 23.28 -4.27
CA MET A 536 33.92 22.60 -3.60
C MET A 536 33.59 21.11 -3.44
N TYR A 537 34.62 20.28 -3.29
CA TYR A 537 34.41 18.87 -2.92
C TYR A 537 34.49 18.72 -1.41
N LYS A 538 33.69 17.81 -0.86
CA LYS A 538 33.72 17.44 0.56
C LYS A 538 34.03 15.96 0.71
N PHE A 539 34.87 15.63 1.68
CA PHE A 539 35.25 14.26 2.03
C PHE A 539 34.83 13.97 3.46
N TRP A 540 34.27 12.78 3.69
CA TRP A 540 33.89 12.32 5.02
C TRP A 540 35.00 11.46 5.61
N ASP A 541 35.61 11.93 6.70
CA ASP A 541 36.71 11.23 7.37
C ASP A 541 36.24 10.19 8.43
N GLY A 542 34.92 10.02 8.56
CA GLY A 542 34.30 9.18 9.59
C GLY A 542 33.83 9.96 10.84
N ARG A 543 34.13 11.26 10.95
CA ARG A 543 33.71 12.12 12.08
C ARG A 543 33.19 13.49 11.65
N LYS A 544 33.72 14.08 10.57
CA LYS A 544 33.33 15.41 10.06
C LYS A 544 33.51 15.52 8.54
N TRP A 545 32.85 16.53 7.96
CA TRP A 545 33.01 16.89 6.56
C TRP A 545 34.10 17.95 6.42
N ASP A 546 35.19 17.62 5.72
CA ASP A 546 36.22 18.59 5.36
C ASP A 546 36.02 19.08 3.92
N LEU A 547 36.13 20.39 3.71
CA LEU A 547 35.90 21.09 2.45
C LEU A 547 37.23 21.31 1.70
N TRP A 548 37.28 20.91 0.44
CA TRP A 548 38.47 20.93 -0.39
C TRP A 548 38.20 21.60 -1.75
N GLN A 549 39.12 22.48 -2.15
CA GLN A 549 39.03 23.19 -3.42
C GLN A 549 39.76 22.39 -4.51
N TYR A 550 39.08 22.11 -5.62
CA TYR A 550 39.64 21.38 -6.74
C TYR A 550 40.53 22.30 -7.59
N THR A 551 41.85 22.14 -7.53
CA THR A 551 42.78 22.80 -8.46
C THR A 551 43.01 21.92 -9.68
N ALA A 552 42.26 22.20 -10.75
CA ALA A 552 42.34 21.50 -12.03
C ALA A 552 43.60 21.92 -12.81
N THR A 553 44.74 21.25 -12.60
CA THR A 553 45.86 21.32 -13.54
C THR A 553 46.57 19.96 -13.73
N VAL A 554 46.21 19.31 -14.85
CA VAL A 554 46.95 18.32 -15.68
C VAL A 554 46.83 16.81 -15.31
N PRO A 555 46.67 15.88 -16.30
CA PRO A 555 46.28 14.48 -16.08
C PRO A 555 47.41 13.59 -15.56
N GLY A 556 47.09 12.75 -14.59
CA GLY A 556 48.01 11.81 -13.94
C GLY A 556 47.61 11.64 -12.48
N GLY A 557 46.81 10.61 -12.21
CA GLY A 557 46.07 10.44 -10.95
C GLY A 557 46.90 10.55 -9.66
N ILE A 558 46.18 10.76 -8.56
CA ILE A 558 46.70 11.16 -7.24
C ILE A 558 46.97 9.90 -6.38
N ARG A 559 48.05 9.88 -5.58
CA ARG A 559 48.38 8.81 -4.61
C ARG A 559 48.57 9.39 -3.20
N TRP A 560 48.10 8.65 -2.20
CA TRP A 560 48.30 8.96 -0.77
C TRP A 560 49.68 8.44 -0.31
N ASP A 561 50.48 9.29 0.34
CA ASP A 561 51.80 8.91 0.88
C ASP A 561 51.80 8.54 2.38
N GLY A 562 50.64 8.63 3.02
CA GLY A 562 50.49 8.41 4.46
C GLY A 562 50.28 9.68 5.28
N THR A 563 50.51 10.88 4.70
CA THR A 563 50.27 12.17 5.38
C THR A 563 49.64 13.24 4.50
N LYS A 564 49.87 13.20 3.18
CA LYS A 564 49.24 14.09 2.20
C LYS A 564 49.06 13.38 0.85
N TRP A 565 48.15 13.90 0.03
CA TRP A 565 48.01 13.45 -1.35
C TRP A 565 49.10 14.13 -2.18
N VAL A 566 49.98 13.33 -2.78
CA VAL A 566 51.09 13.80 -3.62
C VAL A 566 50.92 13.27 -5.05
N LYS A 567 51.38 14.08 -6.00
CA LYS A 567 51.42 13.75 -7.42
C LYS A 567 52.28 12.49 -7.62
N ARG A 568 51.80 11.55 -8.44
CA ARG A 568 52.62 10.42 -8.89
C ARG A 568 53.62 10.97 -9.90
N GLU A 569 54.88 11.18 -9.52
CA GLU A 569 55.95 11.33 -10.51
C GLU A 569 56.27 9.95 -11.09
N GLN A 570 56.56 9.90 -12.40
CA GLN A 570 56.87 8.68 -13.15
C GLN A 570 58.19 8.07 -12.72
#